data_AF-A0A0F4JKF8-F1
#
_entry.id   AF-A0A0F4JKF8-F1
#
_cell.length_a   1.000
_cell.length_b   1.000
_cell.length_c   1.000
_cell.angle_alpha   90.00
_cell.angle_beta   90.00
_cell.angle_gamma   90.00
#
_symmetry.space_group_name_H-M   'P 1'
#
loop_
_entity.id
_entity.type
_entity.pdbx_description
1 polymer ?
#
loop_
_entity_poly.entity_id
_entity_poly.type
_entity_poly.pdbx_seq_one_letter_code
_entity_poly.pdbx_strand_id
1 'polypeptide(L)' 'SVTTASYGNKGDLPIVGDWAGKGRTSFGVYRPSTATFALNNAYAGTADAVTTYGNPGDTPVTGNWN' A
#
# COMPACT_ATOMS: atom_id res chain seq x y z
N SER A 1 17.08 16.62 0.88
CA SER A 1 15.91 16.86 1.73
C SER A 1 15.11 15.59 1.85
N VAL A 2 14.65 15.24 3.04
CA VAL A 2 13.70 14.13 3.24
C VAL A 2 12.29 14.73 3.21
N THR A 3 11.41 14.16 2.39
CA THR A 3 9.99 14.53 2.37
C THR A 3 9.24 13.56 3.27
N THR A 4 8.56 14.06 4.30
CA THR A 4 7.70 13.26 5.17
C THR A 4 6.27 13.29 4.65
N ALA A 5 5.64 12.12 4.49
CA ALA A 5 4.24 11.97 4.15
C ALA A 5 3.53 11.14 5.22
N SER A 6 2.36 11.62 5.67
CA SER A 6 1.45 10.83 6.51
C SER A 6 0.50 10.07 5.60
N TYR A 7 0.39 8.75 5.76
CA TYR A 7 -0.46 7.91 4.93
C TYR A 7 -1.05 6.74 5.70
N GLY A 8 -2.34 6.47 5.46
CA GLY A 8 -3.10 5.44 6.15
C GLY A 8 -3.71 5.91 7.48
N ASN A 9 -4.38 4.98 8.15
CA ASN A 9 -5.05 5.15 9.43
C ASN A 9 -4.41 4.25 10.49
N LYS A 10 -4.71 4.52 11.78
CA LYS A 10 -4.29 3.66 12.88
C LYS A 10 -4.80 2.23 12.67
N GLY A 11 -3.91 1.25 12.74
CA GLY A 11 -4.21 -0.17 12.56
C GLY A 11 -4.01 -0.68 11.12
N ASP A 12 -3.72 0.22 10.17
CA ASP A 12 -3.28 -0.18 8.85
C ASP A 12 -1.84 -0.73 8.90
N LEU A 13 -1.56 -1.75 8.08
CA LEU A 13 -0.24 -2.37 7.94
C LEU A 13 0.48 -1.76 6.72
N PRO A 14 1.71 -1.25 6.87
CA PRO A 14 2.48 -0.75 5.74
C PRO A 14 2.87 -1.89 4.80
N ILE A 15 2.81 -1.63 3.50
CA ILE A 15 3.25 -2.55 2.44
C ILE A 15 4.07 -1.81 1.39
N VAL A 16 4.90 -2.53 0.64
CA VAL A 16 5.77 -1.95 -0.40
C VAL A 16 5.81 -2.81 -1.65
N GLY A 17 5.97 -2.19 -2.81
CA GLY A 17 6.02 -2.88 -4.09
C GLY A 17 6.06 -1.93 -5.27
N ASP A 18 6.30 -2.45 -6.47
CA ASP A 18 6.25 -1.68 -7.71
C ASP A 18 4.83 -1.72 -8.29
N TRP A 19 3.95 -0.87 -7.77
CA TRP A 19 2.54 -0.87 -8.13
C TRP A 19 2.29 -0.39 -9.57
N ALA A 20 3.22 0.38 -10.14
CA ALA A 20 3.10 0.93 -11.49
C ALA A 20 3.80 0.09 -12.56
N GLY A 21 4.55 -0.95 -12.17
CA GLY A 21 5.36 -1.76 -13.07
C GLY A 21 6.46 -0.96 -13.77
N LYS A 22 7.07 0.01 -13.08
CA LYS A 22 8.08 0.93 -13.62
C LYS A 22 9.48 0.71 -13.04
N GLY A 23 9.70 -0.39 -12.34
CA GLY A 23 10.96 -0.75 -11.68
C GLY A 23 11.24 0.09 -10.43
N ARG A 24 10.25 0.79 -9.88
CA ARG A 24 10.40 1.64 -8.69
C ARG A 24 9.46 1.17 -7.59
N THR A 25 10.01 0.86 -6.42
CA THR A 25 9.23 0.50 -5.25
C THR A 25 8.58 1.74 -4.65
N SER A 26 7.27 1.67 -4.43
CA SER A 26 6.49 2.68 -3.73
C SER A 26 5.80 2.05 -2.51
N PHE A 27 5.11 2.86 -1.71
CA PHE A 27 4.47 2.39 -0.48
C PHE A 27 2.96 2.28 -0.65
N GLY A 28 2.33 1.60 0.31
CA GLY A 28 0.90 1.54 0.46
C GLY A 28 0.55 1.09 1.86
N VAL A 29 -0.74 0.87 2.09
CA VAL A 29 -1.22 0.22 3.30
C VAL A 29 -2.24 -0.86 2.99
N TYR A 30 -2.25 -1.89 3.82
CA TYR A 30 -3.32 -2.86 3.91
C TYR A 30 -4.11 -2.64 5.20
N ARG A 31 -5.44 -2.60 5.10
CA ARG A 31 -6.37 -2.47 6.21
C ARG A 31 -7.00 -3.83 6.52
N PRO A 32 -6.57 -4.51 7.61
CA PRO A 32 -7.07 -5.84 7.91
C PRO A 32 -8.57 -5.91 8.14
N SER A 33 -9.18 -4.87 8.73
CA SER A 33 -10.62 -4.89 9.06
C SER A 33 -11.54 -4.95 7.84
N THR A 34 -11.06 -4.55 6.66
CA THR A 34 -11.87 -4.47 5.44
C THR A 34 -11.21 -5.16 4.24
N ALA A 35 -10.10 -5.86 4.45
CA ALA A 35 -9.27 -6.46 3.40
C ALA A 35 -8.86 -5.47 2.29
N THR A 36 -8.68 -4.19 2.64
CA THR A 36 -8.48 -3.11 1.66
C THR A 36 -7.01 -2.78 1.50
N PHE A 37 -6.54 -2.72 0.26
CA PHE A 37 -5.24 -2.22 -0.15
C PHE A 37 -5.39 -0.80 -0.67
N ALA A 38 -4.57 0.13 -0.18
CA ALA A 38 -4.46 1.49 -0.68
C ALA A 38 -3.00 1.75 -1.09
N LEU A 39 -2.76 1.95 -2.39
CA LEU A 39 -1.43 2.02 -3.01
C LEU A 39 -1.11 3.47 -3.38
N ASN A 40 0.15 3.89 -3.19
CA ASN A 40 0.59 5.25 -3.49
C ASN A 40 1.96 5.24 -4.20
N ASN A 41 1.99 5.74 -5.43
CA ASN A 41 3.17 5.96 -6.27
C ASN A 41 3.67 7.41 -6.22
N ALA A 42 2.85 8.35 -5.72
CA ALA A 42 3.18 9.78 -5.62
C ALA A 42 4.09 10.13 -4.43
N TYR A 43 4.30 9.19 -3.51
CA TYR A 43 4.95 9.36 -2.21
C TYR A 43 4.35 10.46 -1.32
N ALA A 44 3.08 10.81 -1.55
CA ALA A 44 2.37 11.87 -0.86
C ALA A 44 0.86 11.78 -1.12
N GLY A 45 0.07 12.46 -0.28
CA GLY A 45 -1.36 12.66 -0.54
C GLY A 45 -2.20 11.40 -0.44
N THR A 46 -3.26 11.32 -1.25
CA THR A 46 -4.23 10.22 -1.27
C THR A 46 -3.73 9.01 -2.07
N ALA A 47 -4.40 7.86 -1.94
CA ALA A 47 -4.06 6.67 -2.72
C ALA A 47 -4.25 6.90 -4.23
N ASP A 48 -3.35 6.34 -5.04
CA ASP A 48 -3.49 6.21 -6.49
C ASP A 48 -4.47 5.09 -6.85
N ALA A 49 -4.48 4.01 -6.06
CA ALA A 49 -5.39 2.89 -6.24
C ALA A 49 -5.88 2.38 -4.89
N VAL A 50 -7.17 2.01 -4.83
CA VAL A 50 -7.78 1.34 -3.69
C VAL A 50 -8.52 0.11 -4.18
N THR A 51 -8.22 -1.06 -3.60
CA THR A 51 -8.85 -2.32 -3.97
C THR A 51 -9.05 -3.22 -2.75
N THR A 52 -9.92 -4.22 -2.87
CA THR A 52 -10.16 -5.23 -1.83
C THR A 52 -9.75 -6.59 -2.36
N TYR A 53 -8.96 -7.33 -1.59
CA TYR A 53 -8.51 -8.68 -1.94
C TYR A 53 -8.27 -9.52 -0.69
N GLY A 54 -8.62 -10.81 -0.74
CA GLY A 54 -8.58 -11.69 0.42
C GLY A 54 -9.74 -11.43 1.38
N ASN A 55 -9.59 -11.91 2.62
CA ASN A 55 -10.58 -11.79 3.69
C ASN A 55 -10.10 -10.84 4.79
N PRO A 56 -11.04 -10.19 5.51
CA PRO A 56 -10.67 -9.40 6.68
C PRO A 56 -9.86 -10.22 7.69
N GLY A 57 -8.74 -9.66 8.14
CA GLY A 57 -7.80 -10.32 9.06
C GLY A 57 -6.63 -11.05 8.39
N ASP A 58 -6.64 -11.24 7.06
CA ASP A 58 -5.50 -11.84 6.36
C ASP A 58 -4.23 -11.00 6.53
N THR A 59 -3.06 -11.65 6.49
CA THR A 59 -1.77 -10.94 6.47
C THR A 59 -1.30 -10.76 5.03
N PRO A 60 -1.05 -9.53 4.57
CA PRO A 60 -0.65 -9.29 3.19
C PRO A 60 0.79 -9.75 2.98
N VAL A 61 1.07 -10.30 1.79
CA VAL A 61 2.44 -10.54 1.30
C VAL A 61 2.62 -9.78 0.00
N THR A 62 3.73 -9.06 -0.12
CA THR A 62 4.05 -8.23 -1.28
C THR A 62 5.44 -8.54 -1.79
N GLY A 63 5.67 -8.37 -3.08
CA GLY A 63 6.93 -8.72 -3.74
C GLY A 63 6.85 -8.57 -5.25
N ASN A 64 8.00 -8.68 -5.90
CA ASN A 64 8.07 -8.86 -7.34
C ASN A 64 8.19 -10.36 -7.64
N TRP A 65 7.23 -10.92 -8.36
CA TRP A 65 7.13 -12.37 -8.63
C TRP A 65 7.40 -12.72 -10.11
N ASN A 66 7.81 -11.72 -10.89
CA ASN A 66 8.20 -11.87 -12.29
C ASN A 66 9.72 -11.82 -12.45
#